data_AF-A0A0Q4IGJ3-F1
#
_entry.id   AF-A0A0Q4IGJ3-F1
#
_cell.length_a   1.000
_cell.length_b   1.000
_cell.length_c   1.000
_cell.angle_alpha   90.00
_cell.angle_beta   90.00
_cell.angle_gamma   90.00
#
_symmetry.space_group_name_H-M   'P 1'
#
loop_
_entity.id
_entity.type
_entity.pdbx_description
1 polymer ?
#
loop_
_entity_poly.entity_id
_entity_poly.type
_entity_poly.pdbx_seq_one_letter_code
_entity_poly.pdbx_strand_id
1 'polypeptide(L)' 'MEQRNNADYYRRRIIEARARADSAFLPEVRVVHTEMAERYAQLLAEVEHGDRPRLGIVSRS' A
#
# COMPACT_ATOMS: atom_id res chain seq x y z
N MET A 1 20.80 -1.43 4.63
CA MET A 1 20.53 -0.27 3.75
C MET A 1 19.25 -0.46 2.93
N GLU A 2 18.99 -1.64 2.36
CA GLU A 2 17.82 -1.88 1.49
C GLU A 2 16.45 -1.68 2.15
N GLN A 3 16.25 -2.10 3.40
CA GLN A 3 14.94 -1.96 4.07
C GLN A 3 14.50 -0.50 4.24
N ARG A 4 15.44 0.40 4.56
CA ARG A 4 15.15 1.84 4.70
C ARG A 4 14.77 2.48 3.37
N ASN A 5 15.45 2.08 2.29
CA ASN A 5 15.13 2.50 0.92
C ASN A 5 13.74 1.99 0.49
N ASN A 6 13.37 0.77 0.87
CA ASN A 6 12.04 0.21 0.59
C ASN A 6 10.94 0.90 1.39
N ALA A 7 11.18 1.23 2.67
CA ALA A 7 10.22 1.97 3.49
C ALA A 7 9.95 3.37 2.93
N ASP A 8 11.01 4.12 2.58
CA ASP A 8 10.88 5.46 2.01
C ASP A 8 10.21 5.42 0.63
N TYR A 9 10.49 4.38 -0.17
CA TYR A 9 9.78 4.13 -1.42
C TYR A 9 8.27 3.93 -1.20
N TYR A 10 7.87 3.04 -0.29
CA TYR A 10 6.45 2.77 -0.04
C TYR A 10 5.72 3.99 0.55
N ARG A 11 6.35 4.73 1.48
CA ARG A 11 5.80 6.00 2.00
C ARG A 11 5.51 6.98 0.87
N ARG A 12 6.46 7.17 -0.05
CA ARG A 12 6.28 8.06 -1.20
C ARG A 12 5.12 7.61 -2.09
N ARG A 13 5.04 6.31 -2.36
CA ARG A 13 4.00 5.72 -3.22
C ARG A 13 2.60 5.78 -2.60
N ILE A 14 2.46 5.68 -1.28
CA ILE A 14 1.18 5.90 -0.58
C ILE A 14 0.68 7.32 -0.83
N ILE A 15 1.54 8.33 -0.64
CA ILE A 15 1.18 9.73 -0.84
C ILE A 15 0.79 9.99 -2.30
N GLU A 16 1.61 9.52 -3.25
CA GLU A 16 1.33 9.65 -4.69
C GLU A 16 0.01 8.98 -5.09
N ALA A 17 -0.28 7.78 -4.57
CA ALA A 17 -1.51 7.06 -4.89
C ALA A 17 -2.74 7.77 -4.32
N ARG A 18 -2.68 8.25 -3.07
CA ARG A 18 -3.76 9.05 -2.46
C ARG A 18 -4.03 10.32 -3.24
N ALA A 19 -2.98 11.08 -3.59
CA ALA A 19 -3.13 12.29 -4.39
C ALA A 19 -3.77 12.01 -5.76
N ARG A 20 -3.42 10.89 -6.39
CA ARG A 20 -4.05 10.48 -7.65
C ARG A 20 -5.52 10.11 -7.45
N ALA A 21 -5.86 9.38 -6.38
CA ALA A 21 -7.25 9.07 -6.04
C ALA A 21 -8.07 10.35 -5.82
N ASP A 22 -7.55 11.31 -5.05
CA ASP A 22 -8.22 12.58 -4.75
C ASP A 22 -8.43 13.43 -6.01
N SER A 23 -7.47 13.40 -6.93
CA SER A 23 -7.53 14.16 -8.19
C SER A 23 -8.34 13.47 -9.31
N ALA A 24 -8.67 12.19 -9.16
CA ALA A 24 -9.26 11.42 -10.24
C ALA A 24 -10.73 11.77 -10.47
N PHE A 25 -11.07 12.14 -11.70
CA PHE A 25 -12.44 12.47 -12.07
C PHE A 25 -13.36 11.24 -12.07
N LEU A 26 -12.88 10.13 -12.64
CA LEU A 26 -13.66 8.90 -12.77
C LEU A 26 -13.66 8.08 -11.47
N PRO A 27 -14.83 7.66 -10.96
CA PRO A 27 -14.93 6.88 -9.72
C PRO A 27 -14.07 5.60 -9.72
N GLU A 28 -14.02 4.90 -10.84
CA GLU A 28 -13.25 3.66 -10.99
C GLU A 28 -11.75 3.90 -10.82
N VAL A 29 -11.27 5.05 -11.33
CA VAL A 29 -9.86 5.44 -11.19
C VAL A 29 -9.53 5.83 -9.76
N ARG A 30 -10.49 6.45 -9.04
CA ARG A 30 -10.33 6.71 -7.59
C ARG A 30 -10.18 5.40 -6.83
N VAL A 31 -11.05 4.41 -7.09
CA VAL A 31 -11.01 3.09 -6.44
C VAL A 31 -9.65 2.43 -6.66
N VAL A 32 -9.16 2.35 -7.90
CA VAL A 32 -7.85 1.76 -8.20
C VAL A 32 -6.73 2.44 -7.41
N HIS A 33 -6.69 3.77 -7.38
CA HIS A 33 -5.63 4.47 -6.66
C HIS A 33 -5.74 4.36 -5.13
N THR A 34 -6.95 4.25 -4.59
CA THR A 34 -7.17 3.93 -3.17
C THR A 34 -6.65 2.53 -2.84
N GLU A 35 -6.99 1.52 -3.63
CA GLU A 35 -6.50 0.14 -3.45
C GLU A 35 -4.97 0.06 -3.56
N MET A 36 -4.37 0.83 -4.49
CA MET A 36 -2.91 0.93 -4.57
C MET A 36 -2.30 1.53 -3.30
N ALA A 37 -2.89 2.59 -2.74
CA ALA A 37 -2.41 3.21 -1.51
C ALA A 37 -2.48 2.23 -0.32
N GLU A 38 -3.58 1.46 -0.22
CA GLU A 38 -3.74 0.42 0.79
C GLU A 38 -2.71 -0.69 0.64
N ARG A 39 -2.45 -1.13 -0.60
CA ARG A 39 -1.44 -2.15 -0.87
C ARG A 39 -0.04 -1.69 -0.49
N TYR A 40 0.31 -0.44 -0.78
CA TYR A 40 1.60 0.11 -0.35
C TYR A 40 1.69 0.27 1.17
N ALA A 41 0.59 0.57 1.87
CA ALA A 41 0.57 0.61 3.32
C ALA A 41 0.82 -0.78 3.95
N GLN A 42 0.25 -1.85 3.37
CA GLN A 42 0.54 -3.22 3.79
C GLN A 42 2.03 -3.56 3.63
N LEU A 43 2.61 -3.26 2.46
CA LEU A 43 4.03 -3.50 2.20
C LEU A 43 4.95 -2.67 3.10
N LEU A 44 4.57 -1.43 3.42
CA LEU A 44 5.30 -0.61 4.37
C LEU A 44 5.29 -1.25 5.76
N ALA A 45 4.14 -1.73 6.22
CA ALA A 45 4.03 -2.43 7.50
C ALA A 45 4.90 -3.70 7.53
N GLU A 46 4.93 -4.49 6.44
CA GLU A 46 5.81 -5.66 6.32
C GLU A 46 7.29 -5.27 6.42
N VAL A 47 7.70 -4.17 5.77
CA VAL A 47 9.08 -3.66 5.84
C VAL A 47 9.42 -3.10 7.23
N GLU A 48 8.52 -2.36 7.86
CA GLU A 48 8.74 -1.72 9.17
C GLU A 48 8.74 -2.73 10.31
N HIS A 49 7.90 -3.77 10.24
CA HIS A 49 7.83 -4.80 11.27
C HIS A 49 8.85 -5.92 11.08
N GLY A 50 9.51 -6.01 9.92
CA GLY A 50 10.61 -6.94 9.66
C GLY A 50 10.25 -8.43 9.85
N ASP A 51 8.97 -8.76 10.00
CA ASP A 51 8.54 -10.08 10.48
C ASP A 51 7.39 -10.67 9.66
N ARG A 52 7.54 -11.99 9.51
CA ARG A 52 6.90 -12.98 8.64
C ARG A 52 5.43 -12.77 8.26
N PRO A 53 5.01 -13.33 7.10
CA PRO A 53 3.62 -13.28 6.66
C PRO A 53 2.75 -13.98 7.71
N ARG A 54 1.99 -13.21 8.48
CA ARG A 54 0.75 -13.73 9.07
C ARG A 54 -0.27 -13.81 7.95
N LEU A 55 -0.10 -14.81 7.08
CA LEU A 55 -1.17 -15.41 6.29
C LEU A 55 -2.12 -16.10 7.27
N GLY A 56 -2.82 -15.30 8.06
CA GLY A 56 -3.97 -15.72 8.85
C GLY A 56 -5.15 -15.87 7.91
N ILE A 57 -5.20 -17.02 7.24
CA ILE A 57 -6.41 -17.76 6.87
C ILE A 57 -7.57 -16.86 6.42
N VAL A 58 -7.65 -16.62 5.11
CA VAL A 58 -8.97 -16.43 4.47
C VAL A 58 -9.74 -17.74 4.66
N SER A 59 -10.60 -17.79 5.66
CA SER A 59 -11.71 -18.74 5.68
C SER A 59 -12.60 -18.39 4.51
N ARG A 60 -12.45 -19.13 3.41
CA ARG A 60 -13.56 -19.33 2.48
C ARG A 60 -14.52 -20.29 3.17
N SER A 61 -15.75 -19.82 3.30
CA SER A 61 -17.04 -20.51 3.40
C SER A 61 -17.04 -22.00 3.76
#